data_AF-A0A948CRF4-F1
#
_entry.id   AF-A0A948CRF4-F1
#
_cell.length_a   1.000
_cell.length_b   1.000
_cell.length_c   1.000
_cell.angle_alpha   90.00
_cell.angle_beta   90.00
_cell.angle_gamma   90.00
#
_symmetry.space_group_name_H-M   'P 1'
#
loop_
_entity.id
_entity.type
_entity.pdbx_description
1 polymer ?
#
loop_
_entity_poly.entity_id
_entity_poly.type
_entity_poly.pdbx_seq_one_letter_code
_entity_poly.pdbx_strand_id
1 'polypeptide(L)'
;RVLHQLKAHGVDMRRNATVREITKERVVFNQGEAEAHIFADNIIIALGAEPDNALRQQFTNLEVELHSIGDCAEIGYIEGAIRSARELAVHL
;
A
#
# COMPACT_ATOMS: atom_id res chain seq x y z
N ARG A 1 7.93 -17.75 5.49
CA ARG A 1 9.19 -17.34 6.17
C ARG A 1 9.00 -16.09 7.03
N VAL A 2 8.36 -15.03 6.52
CA VAL A 2 8.14 -13.75 7.24
C VAL A 2 7.46 -13.91 8.61
N LEU A 3 6.31 -14.61 8.69
CA LEU A 3 5.59 -14.78 9.97
C LEU A 3 6.42 -15.49 11.05
N HIS A 4 7.24 -16.47 10.65
CA HIS A 4 8.15 -17.15 11.57
C HIS A 4 9.24 -16.19 12.06
N GLN A 5 9.79 -15.36 11.17
CA GLN A 5 10.80 -14.36 11.54
C GLN A 5 10.22 -13.31 12.49
N LEU A 6 9.02 -12.80 12.24
CA LEU A 6 8.34 -11.86 13.14
C LEU A 6 8.19 -12.45 14.55
N LYS A 7 7.74 -13.70 14.65
CA LYS A 7 7.64 -14.41 15.93
C LYS A 7 9.00 -14.59 16.62
N ALA A 8 10.03 -14.96 15.86
CA ALA A 8 11.39 -15.12 16.39
C ALA A 8 12.00 -13.81 16.93
N HIS A 9 11.55 -12.66 16.43
CA HIS A 9 11.94 -11.34 16.91
C HIS A 9 10.99 -10.76 17.98
N GLY A 10 10.04 -11.55 18.47
CA GLY A 10 9.13 -11.12 19.54
C GLY A 10 8.05 -10.12 19.13
N VAL A 11 7.74 -10.02 17.83
CA VAL A 11 6.68 -9.13 17.34
C VAL A 11 5.31 -9.61 17.81
N ASP A 12 4.55 -8.75 18.50
CA ASP A 12 3.14 -8.99 18.81
C ASP A 12 2.28 -8.84 17.55
N MET A 13 1.80 -9.97 17.02
CA MET A 13 0.95 -10.00 15.82
C MET A 13 -0.52 -10.15 16.17
N ARG A 14 -1.29 -9.07 16.02
CA ARG A 14 -2.75 -9.05 16.17
C ARG A 14 -3.44 -9.29 14.82
N ARG A 15 -4.01 -10.48 14.65
CA ARG A 15 -4.79 -10.87 13.46
C ARG A 15 -6.27 -10.60 13.68
N ASN A 16 -7.03 -10.43 12.60
CA ASN A 16 -8.47 -10.12 12.65
C ASN A 16 -8.75 -8.90 13.55
N ALA A 17 -7.84 -7.92 13.53
CA ALA A 17 -7.96 -6.66 14.24
C ALA A 17 -8.36 -5.57 13.24
N THR A 18 -9.41 -4.83 13.54
CA THR A 18 -9.88 -3.72 12.72
C THR A 18 -9.66 -2.43 13.48
N VAL A 19 -8.73 -1.59 13.00
CA VAL A 19 -8.45 -0.27 13.59
C VAL A 19 -9.70 0.60 13.49
N ARG A 20 -10.08 1.22 14.61
CA ARG A 20 -11.23 2.12 14.72
C ARG A 20 -10.80 3.57 14.81
N GLU A 21 -9.80 3.84 15.65
CA GLU A 21 -9.35 5.20 15.94
C GLU A 21 -7.85 5.19 16.24
N ILE A 22 -7.16 6.20 15.75
CA ILE A 22 -5.80 6.54 16.15
C ILE A 22 -5.88 7.83 16.96
N THR A 23 -5.53 7.75 18.24
CA THR A 23 -5.46 8.93 19.12
C THR A 23 -4.01 9.37 19.27
N LYS A 24 -3.80 10.44 20.04
CA LYS A 24 -2.46 10.95 20.36
C LYS A 24 -1.54 9.92 21.03
N GLU A 25 -2.10 8.98 21.79
CA GLU A 25 -1.33 8.10 22.68
C GLU A 25 -1.52 6.61 22.36
N ARG A 26 -2.60 6.25 21.65
CA ARG A 26 -3.00 4.86 21.46
C ARG A 26 -3.74 4.63 20.15
N VAL A 27 -3.72 3.37 19.71
CA VAL A 27 -4.57 2.85 18.65
C VAL A 27 -5.69 2.04 19.28
N VAL A 28 -6.93 2.36 18.94
CA VAL A 28 -8.14 1.62 19.32
C VAL A 28 -8.55 0.73 18.16
N PHE A 29 -8.82 -0.55 18.43
CA PHE A 29 -9.19 -1.52 17.42
C PHE A 29 -10.15 -2.55 17.98
N ASN A 30 -10.97 -3.14 17.11
CA ASN A 30 -11.81 -4.27 17.44
C ASN A 30 -11.07 -5.57 17.15
N GLN A 31 -11.15 -6.54 18.05
CA GLN A 31 -10.65 -7.89 17.84
C GLN A 31 -11.77 -8.89 18.16
N GLY A 32 -12.45 -9.37 17.11
CA GLY A 32 -13.74 -10.02 17.27
C GLY A 32 -14.82 -9.04 17.72
N GLU A 33 -15.58 -9.38 18.76
CA GLU A 33 -16.63 -8.52 19.33
C GLU A 33 -16.11 -7.54 20.39
N ALA A 34 -14.86 -7.69 20.83
CA ALA A 34 -14.28 -6.87 21.88
C ALA A 34 -13.49 -5.69 21.30
N GLU A 35 -13.61 -4.53 21.96
CA GLU A 35 -12.73 -3.38 21.76
C GLU A 35 -11.46 -3.55 22.59
N ALA A 36 -10.32 -3.21 21.98
CA ALA A 36 -9.02 -3.22 22.62
C ALA A 36 -8.22 -1.97 22.21
N HIS A 37 -7.15 -1.69 22.94
CA HIS A 37 -6.23 -0.61 22.60
C HIS A 37 -4.77 -0.97 22.88
N ILE A 38 -3.86 -0.29 22.18
CA ILE A 38 -2.42 -0.38 22.39
C ILE A 38 -1.80 1.01 22.39
N PHE A 39 -0.90 1.28 23.34
CA PHE A 39 -0.11 2.50 23.35
C PHE A 39 1.04 2.39 22.37
N ALA A 40 1.31 3.46 21.63
CA ALA A 40 2.43 3.53 20.70
C ALA A 40 2.88 4.99 20.53
N ASP A 41 4.20 5.21 20.56
CA ASP A 41 4.77 6.52 20.28
C ASP A 41 4.73 6.86 18.79
N ASN A 42 4.75 5.83 17.93
CA ASN A 42 4.77 5.96 16.48
C ASN A 42 3.81 4.96 15.85
N ILE A 43 3.14 5.40 14.78
CA ILE A 43 2.19 4.59 14.03
C ILE A 43 2.59 4.62 12.56
N ILE A 44 2.83 3.43 12.00
CA ILE A 44 3.15 3.25 10.58
C ILE A 44 1.91 2.71 9.87
N ILE A 45 1.37 3.48 8.93
CA ILE A 45 0.22 3.07 8.11
C ILE A 45 0.75 2.41 6.84
N ALA A 46 0.55 1.10 6.73
CA ALA A 46 0.98 0.30 5.58
C ALA A 46 -0.22 -0.48 4.99
N LEU A 47 -1.31 0.22 4.68
CA LEU A 47 -2.57 -0.37 4.20
C LEU A 47 -2.57 -0.68 2.70
N GLY A 48 -1.65 -0.08 1.94
CA GLY A 48 -1.57 -0.23 0.50
C GLY A 48 -1.01 1.03 -0.15
N ALA A 49 -1.21 1.13 -1.45
CA ALA A 49 -0.84 2.27 -2.28
C ALA A 49 -1.97 2.54 -3.29
N GLU A 50 -2.02 3.77 -3.80
CA GLU A 50 -2.94 4.20 -4.86
C GLU A 50 -2.13 4.66 -6.08
N PRO A 51 -2.65 4.52 -7.31
CA PRO A 51 -1.96 5.02 -8.49
C PRO A 51 -1.75 6.53 -8.42
N ASP A 52 -0.53 7.00 -8.68
CA ASP A 52 -0.24 8.41 -8.89
C ASP A 52 -0.15 8.73 -10.39
N ASN A 53 -1.23 9.27 -10.94
CA ASN A 53 -1.29 9.70 -12.33
C ASN A 53 -1.31 11.23 -12.51
N ALA A 54 -0.88 11.99 -11.49
CA ALA A 54 -0.95 13.45 -11.50
C ALA A 54 -0.19 14.06 -12.68
N LEU A 55 0.98 13.51 -13.02
CA LEU A 55 1.76 13.96 -14.18
C LEU A 55 0.99 13.76 -15.48
N ARG A 56 0.38 12.57 -15.70
CA ARG A 56 -0.41 12.28 -16.90
C ARG A 56 -1.54 13.29 -17.08
N GLN A 57 -2.23 13.66 -16.00
CA GLN A 57 -3.33 14.61 -16.04
C GLN A 57 -2.89 16.00 -16.54
N GLN A 58 -1.65 16.41 -16.27
CA GLN A 58 -1.10 17.70 -16.76
C GLN A 58 -0.92 17.73 -18.27
N PHE A 59 -0.75 16.57 -18.93
CA PHE A 59 -0.56 16.48 -20.37
C PHE A 59 -1.87 16.26 -21.16
N THR A 60 -3.03 16.20 -20.50
CA THR A 60 -4.33 15.90 -21.16
C THR A 60 -4.69 16.87 -22.29
N ASN A 61 -4.15 18.09 -22.25
CA ASN A 61 -4.43 19.13 -23.26
C ASN A 61 -3.36 19.22 -24.37
N LEU A 62 -2.37 18.34 -24.36
CA LEU A 62 -1.35 18.27 -25.40
C LEU A 62 -1.72 17.16 -26.39
N GLU A 63 -1.64 17.47 -27.68
CA GLU A 63 -1.83 16.48 -28.76
C GLU A 63 -0.56 15.63 -28.92
N VAL A 64 -0.23 14.88 -27.88
CA VAL A 64 0.91 13.96 -27.84
C VAL A 64 0.46 12.59 -27.36
N GLU A 65 1.09 11.55 -27.88
CA GLU A 65 0.84 10.19 -27.42
C GLU A 65 1.44 9.99 -26.02
N LEU A 66 0.63 9.47 -25.09
CA LEU A 66 1.00 9.29 -23.68
C LEU A 66 0.67 7.87 -23.24
N HIS A 67 1.70 7.19 -22.72
CA HIS A 67 1.56 5.88 -22.11
C HIS A 67 1.88 5.94 -20.62
N SER A 68 1.18 5.14 -19.83
CA SER A 68 1.47 4.94 -18.41
C SER A 68 1.75 3.46 -18.18
N ILE A 69 2.80 3.17 -17.43
CA ILE A 69 3.28 1.81 -17.13
C ILE A 69 3.61 1.72 -15.64
N GLY A 70 3.52 0.51 -15.09
CA GLY A 70 3.71 0.29 -13.66
C GLY A 70 2.65 0.94 -12.78
N ASP A 71 3.02 1.19 -11.53
CA ASP A 71 2.08 1.52 -10.45
C ASP A 71 1.32 2.85 -10.67
N CYS A 72 1.85 3.76 -11.49
CA CYS A 72 1.14 4.99 -11.87
C CYS A 72 -0.08 4.72 -12.77
N ALA A 73 -0.11 3.56 -13.42
CA ALA A 73 -1.24 3.09 -14.22
C ALA A 73 -2.10 2.11 -13.43
N GLU A 74 -1.49 1.10 -12.80
CA GLU A 74 -2.17 0.05 -12.05
C GLU A 74 -1.25 -0.46 -10.94
N ILE A 75 -1.71 -0.40 -9.69
CA ILE A 75 -0.95 -0.87 -8.53
C ILE A 75 -0.75 -2.38 -8.64
N GLY A 76 0.52 -2.80 -8.57
CA GLY A 76 0.86 -4.20 -8.65
C GLY A 76 2.11 -4.57 -7.88
N TYR A 77 2.59 -5.78 -8.14
CA TYR A 77 3.92 -6.18 -7.73
C TYR A 77 4.96 -5.69 -8.73
N ILE A 78 6.22 -5.74 -8.33
CA ILE A 78 7.38 -5.35 -9.15
C ILE A 78 7.33 -6.03 -10.53
N GLU A 79 6.92 -7.30 -10.60
CA GLU A 79 6.80 -8.01 -11.88
C GLU A 79 5.76 -7.37 -12.82
N GLY A 80 4.66 -6.83 -12.29
CA GLY A 80 3.63 -6.14 -13.07
C GLY A 80 4.15 -4.86 -13.70
N ALA A 81 4.93 -4.09 -12.94
CA ALA A 81 5.57 -2.88 -13.46
C ALA A 81 6.58 -3.18 -14.57
N ILE A 82 7.43 -4.19 -14.39
CA ILE A 82 8.39 -4.61 -15.42
C ILE A 82 7.67 -5.14 -16.67
N ARG A 83 6.62 -5.94 -16.48
CA ARG A 83 5.85 -6.52 -17.59
C ARG A 83 5.17 -5.43 -18.42
N SER A 84 4.47 -4.49 -17.79
CA SER A 84 3.77 -3.40 -18.52
C SER A 84 4.75 -2.55 -19.33
N ALA A 85 5.95 -2.27 -18.78
CA ALA A 85 7.01 -1.60 -19.52
C ALA A 85 7.46 -2.38 -20.75
N ARG A 86 7.71 -3.69 -20.59
CA ARG A 86 8.12 -4.57 -21.69
C ARG A 86 7.05 -4.67 -22.77
N GLU A 87 5.79 -4.84 -22.37
CA GLU A 87 4.66 -4.93 -23.28
C GLU A 87 4.55 -3.66 -24.13
N LEU A 88 4.65 -2.48 -23.53
CA LEU A 88 4.65 -1.23 -24.30
C LEU A 88 5.85 -1.17 -25.26
N ALA A 89 7.06 -1.47 -24.78
CA ALA A 89 8.28 -1.32 -25.56
C ALA A 89 8.35 -2.21 -26.82
N VAL A 90 7.63 -3.33 -26.87
CA VAL A 90 7.58 -4.20 -28.07
C VAL A 90 6.46 -3.83 -29.05
N HIS A 91 5.57 -2.91 -28.67
CA HIS A 91 4.47 -2.43 -29.51
C HIS A 91 4.66 -0.99 -30.01
N LEU A 92 5.67 -0.27 -29.51
CA LEU A 92 6.17 0.99 -30.06
C LEU A 92 7.08 0.73 -31.27
#